data_AF-A0A2P5WEZ7-F1
#
_entry.id   AF-A0A2P5WEZ7-F1
#
_cell.length_a   1.000
_cell.length_b   1.000
_cell.length_c   1.000
_cell.angle_alpha   90.00
_cell.angle_beta   90.00
_cell.angle_gamma   90.00
#
_symmetry.space_group_name_H-M   'P 1'
#
loop_
_entity.id
_entity.type
_entity.pdbx_description
1 polymer ?
#
loop_
_entity_poly.entity_id
_entity_poly.type
_entity_poly.pdbx_seq_one_letter_code
_entity_poly.pdbx_strand_id
1 'polypeptide(L)'
;MESSSELDRLHFFEQARKISEAIYASNPLDADNLTRWAAALLEFVPDSQNMIQDAISKLEEALSINPKKHDALWSLGNAQTSFAFLTNKEDEARPYIEKAAQYFQQAVDEDPSNEIYLKSLETSAKVGLSPYLV
;
A
#
# COMPACT_ATOMS: atom_id res chain seq x y z
N MET A 1 -26.26 -4.93 13.38
CA MET A 1 -25.31 -6.05 13.23
C MET A 1 -23.97 -5.62 12.60
N GLU A 2 -23.89 -4.46 11.95
CA GLU A 2 -22.65 -3.93 11.33
C GLU A 2 -21.52 -3.62 12.32
N SER A 3 -21.85 -3.11 13.51
CA SER A 3 -20.85 -2.80 14.54
C SER A 3 -20.05 -4.02 15.04
N SER A 4 -20.59 -5.25 14.96
CA SER A 4 -19.83 -6.45 15.35
C SER A 4 -18.80 -6.81 14.29
N SER A 5 -19.17 -6.73 13.01
CA SER A 5 -18.27 -7.07 11.89
C SER A 5 -17.11 -6.08 11.74
N GLU A 6 -17.33 -4.80 12.02
CA GLU A 6 -16.26 -3.79 12.00
C GLU A 6 -15.26 -4.01 13.15
N LEU A 7 -15.76 -4.32 14.36
CA LEU A 7 -14.91 -4.64 15.51
C LEU A 7 -14.10 -5.93 15.27
N ASP A 8 -14.71 -6.95 14.68
CA ASP A 8 -14.03 -8.20 14.33
C ASP A 8 -12.93 -7.96 13.28
N ARG A 9 -13.21 -7.11 12.27
CA ARG A 9 -12.23 -6.71 11.24
C ARG A 9 -11.07 -5.92 11.83
N LEU A 10 -11.36 -4.94 12.69
CA LEU A 10 -10.34 -4.16 13.42
C LEU A 10 -9.46 -5.08 14.27
N HIS A 11 -10.07 -5.99 15.04
CA HIS A 11 -9.34 -6.94 15.85
C HIS A 11 -8.42 -7.83 15.00
N PHE A 12 -8.91 -8.33 13.87
CA PHE A 12 -8.13 -9.16 12.96
C PHE A 12 -6.86 -8.45 12.47
N PHE A 13 -6.98 -7.22 11.98
CA PHE A 13 -5.81 -6.48 11.49
C PHE A 13 -4.88 -6.03 12.62
N GLU A 14 -5.40 -5.72 13.81
CA GLU A 14 -4.56 -5.43 14.98
C GLU A 14 -3.72 -6.65 15.36
N GLN A 15 -4.31 -7.86 15.36
CA GLN A 15 -3.57 -9.11 15.60
C GLN A 15 -2.52 -9.35 14.51
N ALA A 16 -2.88 -9.15 13.23
CA ALA A 16 -1.94 -9.30 12.13
C ALA A 16 -0.73 -8.34 12.27
N ARG A 17 -0.97 -7.10 12.70
CA ARG A 17 0.08 -6.12 13.00
C ARG A 17 1.01 -6.62 14.12
N LYS A 18 0.45 -7.07 15.25
CA LYS A 18 1.22 -7.57 16.41
C LYS A 18 2.05 -8.81 16.07
N ILE A 19 1.50 -9.73 15.29
CA ILE A 19 2.23 -10.92 14.81
C ILE A 19 3.41 -10.48 13.95
N SER A 20 3.17 -9.56 13.01
CA SER A 20 4.24 -9.07 12.11
C SER A 20 5.34 -8.33 12.86
N GLU A 21 4.98 -7.56 13.89
CA GLU A 21 5.91 -6.87 14.79
C GLU A 21 6.79 -7.86 15.58
N ALA A 22 6.20 -8.93 16.11
CA ALA A 22 6.95 -9.99 16.79
C ALA A 22 7.91 -10.73 15.85
N ILE A 23 7.47 -11.05 14.62
CA ILE A 23 8.32 -11.68 13.60
C ILE A 23 9.48 -10.75 13.25
N TYR A 24 9.21 -9.46 13.02
CA TYR A 24 10.25 -8.48 12.70
C TYR A 24 11.31 -8.34 13.81
N ALA A 25 10.90 -8.36 15.07
CA ALA A 25 11.84 -8.33 16.20
C ALA A 25 12.82 -9.53 16.19
N SER A 26 12.40 -10.67 15.64
CA SER A 26 13.24 -11.87 15.49
C SER A 26 14.00 -11.95 14.15
N ASN A 27 13.42 -11.43 13.08
CA ASN A 27 13.96 -11.46 11.73
C ASN A 27 13.55 -10.20 10.94
N PRO A 28 14.33 -9.10 11.02
CA PRO A 28 13.99 -7.86 10.33
C PRO A 28 14.22 -7.93 8.82
N LEU A 29 14.85 -9.00 8.32
CA LEU A 29 15.15 -9.21 6.90
C LEU A 29 14.08 -10.05 6.18
N ASP A 30 12.94 -10.29 6.82
CA ASP A 30 11.82 -10.99 6.21
C ASP A 30 10.94 -10.02 5.40
N ALA A 31 11.24 -9.92 4.11
CA ALA A 31 10.50 -9.06 3.18
C ALA A 31 9.02 -9.45 3.05
N ASP A 32 8.67 -10.74 3.20
CA ASP A 32 7.28 -11.21 3.15
C ASP A 32 6.53 -10.75 4.39
N ASN A 33 7.14 -10.86 5.57
CA ASN A 33 6.57 -10.34 6.81
C ASN A 33 6.38 -8.82 6.77
N LEU A 34 7.38 -8.07 6.30
CA LEU A 34 7.30 -6.62 6.15
C LEU A 34 6.14 -6.21 5.22
N THR A 35 5.93 -6.96 4.13
CA THR A 35 4.83 -6.72 3.19
C THR A 35 3.47 -7.02 3.82
N ARG A 36 3.36 -8.11 4.59
CA ARG A 36 2.14 -8.45 5.34
C ARG A 36 1.83 -7.42 6.43
N TRP A 37 2.86 -6.91 7.10
CA TRP A 37 2.73 -5.85 8.10
C TRP A 37 2.13 -4.60 7.46
N ALA A 38 2.69 -4.14 6.35
CA ALA A 38 2.19 -2.98 5.65
C ALA A 38 0.74 -3.14 5.19
N ALA A 39 0.39 -4.32 4.65
CA ALA A 39 -1.00 -4.61 4.27
C ALA A 39 -1.96 -4.51 5.47
N ALA A 40 -1.58 -5.06 6.63
CA ALA A 40 -2.38 -4.94 7.85
C ALA A 40 -2.54 -3.49 8.32
N LEU A 41 -1.50 -2.65 8.17
CA LEU A 41 -1.58 -1.22 8.52
C LEU A 41 -2.54 -0.46 7.60
N LEU A 42 -2.48 -0.70 6.28
CA LEU A 42 -3.35 -0.05 5.29
C LEU A 42 -4.82 -0.44 5.46
N GLU A 43 -5.09 -1.69 5.84
CA GLU A 43 -6.44 -2.21 6.02
C GLU A 43 -7.06 -1.88 7.40
N PHE A 44 -6.23 -1.64 8.42
CA PHE A 44 -6.70 -1.36 9.79
C PHE A 44 -7.30 0.04 9.92
N VAL A 45 -6.59 1.08 9.44
CA VAL A 45 -7.10 2.47 9.43
C VAL A 45 -6.58 3.18 8.17
N PRO A 46 -7.25 3.00 7.02
CA PRO A 46 -6.86 3.66 5.78
C PRO A 46 -6.94 5.18 5.85
N ASP A 47 -7.60 5.75 6.88
CA ASP A 47 -7.77 7.21 7.06
C ASP A 47 -6.70 7.86 7.95
N SER A 48 -5.67 7.11 8.36
CA SER A 48 -4.59 7.63 9.20
C SER A 48 -3.31 7.82 8.39
N GLN A 49 -2.96 9.08 8.11
CA GLN A 49 -1.71 9.43 7.40
C GLN A 49 -0.47 8.81 8.06
N ASN A 50 -0.42 8.77 9.39
CA ASN A 50 0.71 8.18 10.11
C ASN A 50 0.82 6.66 9.85
N MET A 51 -0.31 5.94 9.84
CA MET A 51 -0.29 4.49 9.61
C MET A 51 0.05 4.15 8.16
N ILE A 52 -0.37 4.98 7.21
CA ILE A 52 0.06 4.85 5.81
C ILE A 52 1.56 5.10 5.68
N GLN A 53 2.11 6.11 6.37
CA GLN A 53 3.56 6.36 6.37
C GLN A 53 4.36 5.20 6.97
N ASP A 54 3.88 4.62 8.07
CA ASP A 54 4.47 3.42 8.66
C ASP A 54 4.43 2.25 7.67
N ALA A 55 3.31 2.04 6.98
CA ALA A 55 3.16 1.02 5.95
C ALA A 55 4.16 1.22 4.79
N ILE A 56 4.28 2.46 4.30
CA ILE A 56 5.25 2.82 3.25
C ILE A 56 6.67 2.49 3.72
N SER A 57 7.05 2.86 4.94
CA SER A 57 8.38 2.58 5.49
C SER A 57 8.66 1.07 5.54
N LYS A 58 7.69 0.24 5.94
CA LYS A 58 7.87 -1.23 5.96
C LYS A 58 7.98 -1.83 4.55
N LEU A 59 7.28 -1.28 3.57
CA LEU A 59 7.39 -1.72 2.18
C LEU A 59 8.72 -1.29 1.55
N GLU A 60 9.20 -0.08 1.84
CA GLU A 60 10.52 0.38 1.41
C GLU A 60 11.64 -0.48 2.02
N GLU A 61 11.52 -0.87 3.29
CA GLU A 61 12.40 -1.87 3.92
C GLU A 61 12.32 -3.21 3.19
N ALA A 62 11.12 -3.71 2.86
CA ALA A 62 10.94 -4.96 2.12
C ALA A 62 11.63 -4.92 0.75
N LEU A 63 11.53 -3.80 0.03
CA LEU A 63 12.20 -3.60 -1.25
C LEU A 63 13.71 -3.41 -1.15
N SER A 64 14.22 -2.88 -0.03
CA SER A 64 15.66 -2.83 0.22
C SER A 64 16.26 -4.24 0.35
N ILE A 65 15.47 -5.20 0.82
CA ILE A 65 15.85 -6.62 0.96
C ILE A 65 15.63 -7.35 -0.37
N ASN A 66 14.46 -7.18 -0.98
CA ASN A 66 14.12 -7.77 -2.27
C ASN A 66 13.55 -6.70 -3.22
N PRO A 67 14.40 -6.07 -4.05
CA PRO A 67 13.98 -4.98 -4.95
C PRO A 67 12.95 -5.40 -6.01
N LYS A 68 12.84 -6.71 -6.29
CA LYS A 68 11.93 -7.28 -7.29
C LYS A 68 10.64 -7.83 -6.70
N LYS A 69 10.37 -7.53 -5.43
CA LYS A 69 9.18 -8.01 -4.73
C LYS A 69 7.94 -7.28 -5.24
N HIS A 70 7.32 -7.84 -6.29
CA HIS A 70 6.20 -7.25 -7.02
C HIS A 70 4.97 -6.97 -6.14
N ASP A 71 4.69 -7.80 -5.13
CA ASP A 71 3.60 -7.58 -4.17
C ASP A 71 3.87 -6.40 -3.23
N ALA A 72 5.13 -6.16 -2.85
CA ALA A 72 5.53 -4.97 -2.10
C ALA A 72 5.46 -3.70 -2.96
N LEU A 73 5.88 -3.77 -4.22
CA LEU A 73 5.74 -2.69 -5.20
C LEU A 73 4.26 -2.31 -5.38
N TRP A 74 3.39 -3.29 -5.64
CA TRP A 74 1.96 -3.04 -5.78
C TRP A 74 1.35 -2.44 -4.50
N SER A 75 1.74 -2.94 -3.32
CA SER A 75 1.28 -2.41 -2.04
C SER A 75 1.72 -0.96 -1.80
N LEU A 76 2.91 -0.57 -2.28
CA LEU A 76 3.36 0.83 -2.23
C LEU A 76 2.48 1.72 -3.10
N GLY A 77 2.11 1.26 -4.31
CA GLY A 77 1.18 1.99 -5.16
C GLY A 77 -0.15 2.25 -4.48
N ASN A 78 -0.69 1.25 -3.78
CA ASN A 78 -1.92 1.41 -2.99
C ASN A 78 -1.74 2.39 -1.83
N ALA A 79 -0.63 2.28 -1.09
CA ALA A 79 -0.33 3.19 0.03
C ALA A 79 -0.23 4.66 -0.42
N GLN A 80 0.47 4.92 -1.53
CA GLN A 80 0.58 6.25 -2.12
C GLN A 80 -0.78 6.77 -2.60
N THR A 81 -1.60 5.91 -3.21
CA THR A 81 -2.96 6.26 -3.63
C THR A 81 -3.83 6.65 -2.43
N SER A 82 -3.82 5.86 -1.35
CA SER A 82 -4.54 6.20 -0.11
C SER A 82 -4.05 7.51 0.48
N PHE A 83 -2.73 7.74 0.49
CA PHE A 83 -2.15 8.99 0.99
C PHE A 83 -2.61 10.21 0.17
N ALA A 84 -2.69 10.06 -1.16
CA ALA A 84 -3.21 11.07 -2.06
C ALA A 84 -4.67 11.40 -1.77
N PHE A 85 -5.52 10.39 -1.52
CA PHE A 85 -6.93 10.57 -1.18
C PHE A 85 -7.14 11.30 0.15
N LEU A 86 -6.25 11.12 1.12
CA LEU A 86 -6.28 11.88 2.39
C LEU A 86 -5.70 13.29 2.28
N THR A 87 -5.07 13.63 1.15
CA THR A 87 -4.47 14.94 0.93
C THR A 87 -5.55 15.90 0.41
N ASN A 88 -5.95 16.86 1.24
CA ASN A 88 -7.06 17.78 0.97
C ASN A 88 -6.89 18.69 -0.26
N LYS A 89 -5.70 18.76 -0.87
CA LYS A 89 -5.43 19.60 -2.04
C LYS A 89 -4.93 18.76 -3.20
N GLU A 90 -5.55 18.93 -4.35
CA GLU A 90 -5.23 18.19 -5.57
C GLU A 90 -3.76 18.35 -6.00
N ASP A 91 -3.22 19.57 -5.91
CA ASP A 91 -1.81 19.83 -6.25
C ASP A 91 -0.83 19.12 -5.31
N GLU A 92 -1.20 18.96 -4.04
CA GLU A 92 -0.41 18.22 -3.05
C GLU A 92 -0.59 16.70 -3.22
N ALA A 93 -1.75 16.25 -3.75
CA ALA A 93 -2.07 14.85 -4.00
C ALA A 93 -1.39 14.29 -5.26
N ARG A 94 -1.21 15.13 -6.29
CA ARG A 94 -0.61 14.76 -7.60
C ARG A 94 0.71 13.98 -7.49
N PRO A 95 1.74 14.41 -6.73
CA PRO A 95 2.99 13.66 -6.64
C PRO A 95 2.80 12.25 -6.06
N TYR A 96 1.84 12.05 -5.16
CA TYR A 96 1.53 10.73 -4.60
C TYR A 96 0.83 9.83 -5.64
N ILE A 97 -0.08 10.36 -6.45
CA ILE A 97 -0.71 9.63 -7.56
C ILE A 97 0.32 9.22 -8.63
N GLU A 98 1.22 10.14 -9.01
CA GLU A 98 2.30 9.84 -9.96
C GLU A 98 3.23 8.75 -9.43
N LYS A 99 3.61 8.84 -8.15
CA LYS A 99 4.44 7.82 -7.49
C LYS A 99 3.71 6.48 -7.40
N ALA A 100 2.39 6.49 -7.17
CA ALA A 100 1.58 5.27 -7.18
C ALA A 100 1.62 4.57 -8.55
N ALA A 101 1.41 5.33 -9.63
CA ALA A 101 1.46 4.80 -10.99
C ALA A 101 2.82 4.18 -11.33
N GLN A 102 3.92 4.81 -10.90
CA GLN A 102 5.27 4.26 -11.08
C GLN A 102 5.43 2.91 -10.37
N TYR A 103 4.96 2.78 -9.13
CA TYR A 103 5.04 1.51 -8.41
C TYR A 103 4.15 0.42 -9.02
N PHE A 104 2.95 0.77 -9.50
CA PHE A 104 2.10 -0.19 -10.22
C PHE A 104 2.76 -0.66 -11.52
N GLN A 105 3.39 0.25 -12.26
CA GLN A 105 4.14 -0.12 -13.47
C GLN A 105 5.28 -1.08 -13.12
N GLN A 106 6.06 -0.81 -12.07
CA GLN A 106 7.13 -1.71 -11.62
C GLN A 106 6.59 -3.09 -11.21
N ALA A 107 5.43 -3.14 -10.54
CA ALA A 107 4.79 -4.41 -10.19
C ALA A 107 4.36 -5.20 -11.44
N VAL A 108 3.82 -4.52 -12.47
CA VAL A 108 3.48 -5.14 -13.77
C VAL A 108 4.74 -5.59 -14.51
N ASP A 109 5.84 -4.84 -14.44
CA ASP A 109 7.09 -5.20 -15.12
C ASP A 109 7.70 -6.49 -14.53
N GLU A 110 7.53 -6.72 -13.22
CA GLU A 110 7.98 -7.94 -12.54
C GLU A 110 6.98 -9.11 -12.66
N ASP A 111 5.67 -8.85 -12.68
CA ASP A 111 4.62 -9.87 -12.96
C ASP A 111 3.53 -9.33 -13.92
N PRO A 112 3.76 -9.42 -15.24
CA PRO A 112 2.84 -8.87 -16.24
C PRO A 112 1.57 -9.70 -16.43
N SER A 113 1.51 -10.91 -15.87
CA SER A 113 0.34 -11.79 -15.93
C SER A 113 -0.70 -11.47 -14.86
N ASN A 114 -0.33 -10.63 -13.90
CA ASN A 114 -1.19 -10.28 -12.77
C ASN A 114 -2.25 -9.26 -13.16
N GLU A 115 -3.48 -9.73 -13.35
CA GLU A 115 -4.62 -8.88 -13.72
C GLU A 115 -4.91 -7.77 -12.69
N ILE A 116 -4.60 -8.00 -11.41
CA ILE A 116 -4.78 -7.01 -10.35
C ILE A 116 -3.81 -5.83 -10.58
N TYR A 117 -2.56 -6.11 -10.93
CA TYR A 117 -1.54 -5.08 -11.14
C TYR A 117 -1.85 -4.25 -12.38
N LEU A 118 -2.24 -4.93 -13.47
CA LEU A 118 -2.69 -4.27 -14.70
C LEU A 118 -3.87 -3.33 -14.45
N LYS A 119 -4.86 -3.78 -13.67
CA LYS A 119 -6.03 -2.98 -13.32
C LYS A 119 -5.68 -1.79 -12.42
N SER A 120 -4.80 -1.97 -11.43
CA SER A 120 -4.30 -0.88 -10.58
C SER A 120 -3.56 0.18 -11.39
N LEU A 121 -2.69 -0.24 -12.32
CA LEU A 121 -2.00 0.66 -13.23
C LEU A 121 -2.98 1.43 -14.13
N GLU A 122 -3.91 0.74 -14.79
CA GLU A 122 -4.94 1.36 -15.64
C GLU A 122 -5.76 2.40 -14.86
N THR A 123 -6.15 2.07 -13.63
CA THR A 123 -6.93 2.97 -12.77
C THR A 123 -6.11 4.18 -12.36
N SER A 124 -4.84 4.00 -11.99
CA SER A 124 -3.95 5.12 -11.63
C SER A 124 -3.73 6.09 -12.78
N ALA A 125 -3.62 5.58 -14.02
CA ALA A 125 -3.50 6.41 -15.21
C ALA A 125 -4.75 7.27 -15.45
N LYS A 126 -5.95 6.71 -15.21
CA LYS A 126 -7.22 7.47 -15.32
C LYS A 126 -7.31 8.60 -14.28
N VAL A 127 -6.89 8.32 -13.05
CA VAL A 127 -6.87 9.34 -11.97
C VAL A 127 -5.87 10.44 -12.28
N GLY A 128 -4.67 10.10 -12.75
CA GLY A 128 -3.65 11.08 -13.15
C GLY A 128 -4.02 11.93 -14.37
N LEU A 129 -4.89 11.42 -15.26
CA LEU A 129 -5.42 12.14 -16.43
C LEU A 129 -6.65 13.01 -16.12
N SER A 130 -7.31 12.81 -14.97
CA SER A 130 -8.53 13.54 -14.61
C SER A 130 -8.39 15.07 -14.47
N PRO A 131 -7.21 15.66 -14.14
CA PRO A 131 -7.04 17.12 -14.16
C PRO A 131 -7.05 17.73 -15.56
N TYR A 132 -6.96 16.91 -16.62
CA TYR A 132 -6.86 17.36 -18.02
C TYR A 132 -8.16 17.20 -18.83
N LEU A 133 -9.26 16.82 -18.18
CA LEU A 133 -10.54 16.51 -18.85
C LEU A 133 -11.68 17.50 -18.59
N VAL A 134 -11.43 18.71 -18.10
CA VAL A 134 -12.43 19.80 -18.07
C VAL A 134 -11.84 21.11 -18.58
#